data_AF-A0A943XTS2-F1
#
_entry.id   AF-A0A943XTS2-F1
#
_cell.length_a   1.000
_cell.length_b   1.000
_cell.length_c   1.000
_cell.angle_alpha   90.00
_cell.angle_beta   90.00
_cell.angle_gamma   90.00
#
_symmetry.space_group_name_H-M   'P 1'
#
loop_
_entity.id
_entity.type
_entity.pdbx_description
1 polymer ?
#
loop_
_entity_poly.entity_id
_entity_poly.type
_entity_poly.pdbx_seq_one_letter_code
_entity_poly.pdbx_strand_id
1 'polypeptide(L)'
;MSKISEWMKNKSHDLAEELVGINARHLLTDNISGFGMKGRVIELLSELKTALFPSLYERELVNADYLSAKVMDKLNNAAMLLNTMVRDVLINKCELEKKQNCGGKECFAHADEITAQ
;
A
#
# COMPACT_ATOMS: atom_id res chain seq x y z
N MET A 1 8.94 38.63 -7.79
CA MET A 1 8.41 37.31 -7.40
C MET A 1 9.51 36.55 -6.68
N SER A 2 9.19 35.76 -5.63
CA SER A 2 10.19 34.89 -4.99
C SER A 2 10.52 33.70 -5.90
N LYS A 3 11.72 33.13 -5.75
CA LYS A 3 12.14 31.92 -6.49
C LYS A 3 11.16 30.75 -6.30
N ILE A 4 10.56 30.64 -5.12
CA ILE A 4 9.51 29.66 -4.81
C ILE A 4 8.24 29.93 -5.62
N SER A 5 7.82 31.19 -5.73
CA SER A 5 6.63 31.53 -6.51
C SER A 5 6.83 31.26 -8.01
N GLU A 6 8.03 31.50 -8.55
CA GLU A 6 8.38 31.16 -9.94
C GLU A 6 8.40 29.64 -10.17
N TRP A 7 8.96 28.88 -9.22
CA TRP A 7 8.95 27.42 -9.25
C TRP A 7 7.52 26.85 -9.27
N MET A 8 6.67 27.28 -8.33
CA MET A 8 5.31 26.78 -8.21
C MET A 8 4.42 27.15 -9.40
N LYS A 9 4.68 28.30 -10.05
CA LYS A 9 3.85 28.74 -11.18
C LYS A 9 4.26 28.10 -12.51
N ASN A 10 5.55 28.03 -12.78
CA ASN A 10 6.03 27.70 -14.12
C ASN A 10 6.83 26.40 -14.13
N LYS A 11 7.92 26.33 -13.35
CA LYS A 11 8.88 25.21 -13.45
C LYS A 11 8.32 23.88 -12.99
N SER A 12 7.49 23.88 -11.94
CA SER A 12 6.87 22.65 -11.43
C SER A 12 5.82 22.09 -12.38
N HIS A 13 5.12 22.95 -13.13
CA HIS A 13 4.17 22.53 -14.15
C HIS A 13 4.89 21.83 -15.31
N ASP A 14 5.93 22.47 -15.87
CA ASP A 14 6.69 21.91 -17.00
C ASP A 14 7.36 20.59 -16.60
N LEU A 15 7.94 20.52 -15.39
CA LEU A 15 8.54 19.29 -14.87
C LEU A 15 7.49 18.19 -14.64
N ALA A 16 6.28 18.53 -14.23
CA ALA A 16 5.21 17.55 -14.03
C ALA A 16 4.80 16.90 -15.37
N GLU A 17 4.66 17.69 -16.44
CA GLU A 17 4.36 17.18 -17.78
C GLU A 17 5.47 16.26 -18.31
N GLU A 18 6.75 16.64 -18.11
CA GLU A 18 7.88 15.78 -18.46
C GLU A 18 7.86 14.45 -17.69
N LEU A 19 7.59 14.49 -16.38
CA LEU A 19 7.49 13.30 -15.54
C LEU A 19 6.33 12.40 -15.98
N VAL A 20 5.18 12.96 -16.35
CA VAL A 20 4.05 12.19 -16.90
C VAL A 20 4.46 11.52 -18.22
N GLY A 21 5.12 12.25 -19.12
CA GLY A 21 5.61 11.72 -20.39
C GLY A 21 6.57 10.55 -20.21
N ILE A 22 7.52 10.64 -19.27
CA ILE A 22 8.47 9.57 -18.93
C ILE A 22 7.73 8.32 -18.42
N ASN A 23 6.72 8.52 -17.57
CA ASN A 23 6.03 7.42 -16.91
C ASN A 23 4.86 6.82 -17.70
N ALA A 24 4.41 7.46 -18.79
CA ALA A 24 3.23 7.06 -19.56
C ALA A 24 3.22 5.57 -19.95
N ARG A 25 4.38 4.99 -20.29
CA ARG A 25 4.51 3.56 -20.62
C ARG A 25 4.29 2.64 -19.41
N HIS A 26 4.73 3.05 -18.23
CA HIS A 26 4.57 2.28 -16.99
C HIS A 26 3.16 2.41 -16.37
N LEU A 27 2.38 3.41 -16.80
CA LEU A 27 0.99 3.56 -16.39
C LEU A 27 0.06 2.57 -17.11
N LEU A 28 0.39 2.14 -18.34
CA LEU A 28 -0.60 1.55 -19.24
C LEU A 28 -0.45 0.04 -19.50
N THR A 29 0.73 -0.58 -19.33
CA THR A 29 0.95 -1.91 -19.96
C THR A 29 1.44 -3.07 -19.09
N ASP A 30 2.05 -2.90 -17.91
CA ASP A 30 2.81 -4.02 -17.27
C ASP A 30 2.57 -4.30 -15.77
N ASN A 31 1.51 -3.77 -15.14
CA ASN A 31 1.37 -3.90 -13.69
C ASN A 31 0.55 -5.12 -13.26
N ILE A 32 1.21 -6.29 -13.24
CA ILE A 32 0.69 -7.56 -12.66
C ILE A 32 0.18 -7.38 -11.22
N SER A 33 0.69 -6.40 -10.47
CA SER A 33 0.33 -6.14 -9.08
C SER A 33 -0.70 -5.01 -8.88
N GLY A 34 -1.22 -4.41 -9.96
CA GLY A 34 -2.00 -3.17 -9.87
C GLY A 34 -1.16 -1.96 -9.41
N PHE A 35 -1.76 -0.77 -9.47
CA PHE A 35 -1.13 0.47 -9.02
C PHE A 35 -0.86 0.44 -7.51
N GLY A 36 0.36 0.82 -7.10
CA GLY A 36 0.67 1.12 -5.70
C GLY A 36 1.02 -0.07 -4.81
N MET A 37 1.08 -1.31 -5.31
CA MET A 37 1.43 -2.50 -4.50
C MET A 37 2.75 -2.33 -3.73
N LYS A 38 3.80 -1.83 -4.39
CA LYS A 38 5.09 -1.56 -3.73
C LYS A 38 4.95 -0.61 -2.54
N GLY A 39 4.09 0.41 -2.66
CA GLY A 39 3.78 1.34 -1.58
C GLY A 39 3.07 0.64 -0.42
N ARG A 40 2.07 -0.19 -0.72
CA ARG A 40 1.33 -0.96 0.29
C ARG A 40 2.22 -1.97 1.03
N VAL A 41 3.20 -2.59 0.36
CA VAL A 41 4.19 -3.46 1.01
C VAL A 41 5.06 -2.66 1.98
N ILE A 42 5.50 -1.46 1.59
CA ILE A 42 6.28 -0.58 2.48
C ILE A 42 5.43 -0.19 3.71
N GLU A 43 4.16 0.13 3.50
CA GLU A 43 3.21 0.46 4.57
C GLU A 43 2.98 -0.72 5.52
N LEU A 44 2.75 -1.93 4.99
CA LEU A 44 2.67 -3.16 5.79
C LEU A 44 3.91 -3.35 6.66
N LEU A 45 5.10 -3.21 6.06
CA LEU A 45 6.36 -3.32 6.81
C LEU A 45 6.49 -2.25 7.89
N SER A 46 5.93 -1.06 7.67
CA SER A 46 5.89 0.01 8.67
C SER A 46 5.00 -0.35 9.85
N GLU A 47 3.79 -0.85 9.59
CA GLU A 47 2.86 -1.30 10.63
C GLU A 47 3.47 -2.44 11.46
N LEU A 48 4.08 -3.44 10.80
CA LEU A 48 4.75 -4.57 11.47
C LEU A 48 5.96 -4.13 12.32
N LYS A 49 6.83 -3.26 11.78
CA LYS A 49 7.98 -2.76 12.55
C LYS A 49 7.53 -1.95 13.75
N THR A 50 6.46 -1.19 13.62
CA THR A 50 5.89 -0.41 14.73
C THR A 50 5.26 -1.30 15.78
N ALA A 51 4.58 -2.39 15.40
CA ALA A 51 4.08 -3.39 16.34
C ALA A 51 5.23 -4.11 17.09
N LEU A 52 6.31 -4.47 16.39
CA LEU A 52 7.47 -5.16 16.96
C LEU A 52 8.32 -4.28 17.87
N PHE A 53 8.52 -3.02 17.49
CA PHE A 53 9.38 -2.09 18.22
C PHE A 53 8.69 -0.72 18.39
N PRO A 54 7.59 -0.63 19.18
CA PRO A 54 6.80 0.61 19.28
C PRO A 54 7.65 1.80 19.73
N SER A 55 8.57 1.60 20.67
CA SER A 55 9.44 2.66 21.19
C SER A 55 10.48 3.19 20.19
N LEU A 56 10.74 2.48 19.10
CA LEU A 56 11.71 2.89 18.07
C LEU A 56 11.06 3.59 16.87
N TYR A 57 9.81 3.23 16.56
CA TYR A 57 9.13 3.66 15.34
C TYR A 57 7.90 4.53 15.57
N GLU A 58 7.33 4.57 16.78
CA GLU A 58 6.32 5.58 17.11
C GLU A 58 6.93 6.94 17.41
N ARG A 59 6.25 7.99 16.96
CA ARG A 59 6.62 9.38 17.24
C ARG A 59 6.02 9.89 18.55
N GLU A 60 4.95 9.25 19.00
CA GLU A 60 4.25 9.61 20.23
C GLU A 60 4.74 8.76 21.41
N LEU A 61 4.84 9.36 22.58
CA LEU A 61 5.17 8.64 23.82
C LEU A 61 4.06 7.64 24.13
N VAL A 62 4.33 6.36 23.88
CA VAL A 62 3.43 5.29 24.28
C VAL A 62 3.62 5.05 25.77
N ASN A 63 2.68 5.52 26.60
CA ASN A 63 2.62 5.10 28.00
C ASN A 63 2.35 3.59 28.05
N ALA A 64 2.97 2.88 29.01
CA ALA A 64 2.90 1.44 29.16
C ALA A 64 1.45 0.92 29.20
N ASP A 65 0.53 1.69 29.78
CA ASP A 65 -0.89 1.34 29.89
C ASP A 65 -1.60 1.22 28.52
N TYR A 66 -1.09 1.91 27.49
CA TYR A 66 -1.68 1.93 26.14
C TYR A 66 -0.88 1.11 25.12
N LEU A 67 0.26 0.54 25.53
CA LEU A 67 1.16 -0.18 24.64
C LEU A 67 0.46 -1.38 23.97
N SER A 68 -0.28 -2.16 24.75
CA SER A 68 -1.02 -3.32 24.23
C SER A 68 -2.06 -2.91 23.18
N ALA A 69 -2.83 -1.86 23.46
CA ALA A 69 -3.84 -1.35 22.52
C ALA A 69 -3.20 -0.84 21.22
N LYS A 70 -2.05 -0.16 21.31
CA LYS A 70 -1.30 0.33 20.15
C LYS A 70 -0.72 -0.81 19.31
N VAL A 71 -0.10 -1.81 19.95
CA VAL A 71 0.41 -2.98 19.24
C VAL A 71 -0.73 -3.72 18.54
N MET A 72 -1.86 -3.91 19.22
CA MET A 72 -3.05 -4.53 18.63
C MET A 72 -3.57 -3.76 17.41
N ASP A 73 -3.66 -2.43 17.48
CA ASP A 73 -4.07 -1.59 16.36
C ASP A 73 -3.13 -1.76 15.15
N LYS A 74 -1.82 -1.73 15.37
CA LYS A 74 -0.80 -1.94 14.33
C LYS A 74 -0.88 -3.33 13.69
N LEU A 75 -1.11 -4.38 14.49
CA LEU A 75 -1.28 -5.73 13.97
C LEU A 75 -2.57 -5.87 13.15
N ASN A 76 -3.68 -5.27 13.60
CA ASN A 76 -4.94 -5.28 12.86
C ASN A 76 -4.80 -4.55 11.52
N ASN A 77 -4.17 -3.38 11.50
CA ASN A 77 -3.91 -2.63 10.26
C ASN A 77 -3.00 -3.41 9.31
N ALA A 78 -1.94 -4.04 9.84
CA ALA A 78 -1.08 -4.92 9.06
C ALA A 78 -1.85 -6.10 8.44
N ALA A 79 -2.73 -6.75 9.20
CA ALA A 79 -3.57 -7.83 8.69
C ALA A 79 -4.51 -7.33 7.59
N MET A 80 -5.19 -6.20 7.78
CA MET A 80 -6.08 -5.63 6.75
C MET A 80 -5.35 -5.25 5.46
N LEU A 81 -4.15 -4.68 5.57
CA LEU A 81 -3.29 -4.35 4.43
C LEU A 81 -2.85 -5.62 3.69
N LEU A 82 -2.38 -6.64 4.44
CA LEU A 82 -1.95 -7.91 3.88
C LEU A 82 -3.10 -8.62 3.16
N ASN A 83 -4.27 -8.70 3.78
CA ASN A 83 -5.47 -9.29 3.17
C ASN A 83 -5.82 -8.61 1.85
N THR A 84 -5.82 -7.28 1.82
CA THR A 84 -6.09 -6.52 0.61
C THR A 84 -5.07 -6.82 -0.49
N MET A 85 -3.78 -6.88 -0.16
CA MET A 85 -2.73 -7.20 -1.13
C MET A 85 -2.84 -8.63 -1.67
N VAL A 86 -3.08 -9.61 -0.79
CA VAL A 86 -3.27 -11.02 -1.17
C VAL A 86 -4.49 -11.15 -2.08
N ARG A 87 -5.60 -10.50 -1.73
CA ARG A 87 -6.81 -10.48 -2.55
C ARG A 87 -6.54 -9.93 -3.95
N ASP A 88 -5.86 -8.79 -4.07
CA ASP A 88 -5.55 -8.19 -5.37
C ASP A 88 -4.67 -9.13 -6.21
N VAL A 89 -3.69 -9.80 -5.60
CA VAL A 89 -2.87 -10.82 -6.28
C VAL A 89 -3.71 -12.01 -6.74
N LEU A 90 -4.64 -12.50 -5.92
CA LEU A 90 -5.52 -13.62 -6.26
C LEU A 90 -6.49 -13.28 -7.39
N ILE A 91 -7.06 -12.07 -7.37
CA ILE A 91 -7.92 -11.56 -8.45
C ILE A 91 -7.13 -11.46 -9.73
N ASN A 92 -5.96 -10.82 -9.71
CA ASN A 92 -5.12 -10.68 -10.90
C ASN A 92 -4.70 -12.04 -11.47
N LYS A 93 -4.34 -13.00 -10.60
CA LYS A 93 -4.02 -14.37 -11.02
C LYS A 93 -5.23 -15.05 -11.68
N CYS A 94 -6.42 -14.91 -11.08
CA CYS A 94 -7.66 -15.45 -11.63
C CYS A 94 -7.95 -14.88 -13.04
N GLU A 95 -7.79 -13.56 -13.22
CA GLU A 95 -8.00 -12.87 -14.49
C GLU A 95 -6.98 -13.32 -15.56
N LEU A 96 -5.69 -13.42 -15.19
CA LEU A 96 -4.63 -13.92 -16.07
C LEU A 96 -4.89 -15.37 -16.52
N GLU A 97 -5.44 -16.19 -15.62
CA GLU A 97 -5.86 -17.57 -15.92
C GLU A 97 -7.19 -17.64 -16.69
N LYS A 98 -7.83 -16.49 -17.00
CA LYS A 98 -9.12 -16.37 -17.71
C LYS A 98 -10.25 -17.18 -17.05
N LYS A 99 -10.21 -17.30 -15.73
CA LYS A 99 -11.28 -17.94 -14.95
C LYS A 99 -12.51 -17.02 -14.89
N GLN A 100 -13.67 -17.62 -14.63
CA GLN A 100 -14.90 -16.85 -14.40
C GLN A 100 -15.00 -16.42 -12.93
N ASN A 101 -15.75 -15.35 -12.65
CA ASN A 101 -16.01 -14.83 -11.29
C ASN A 101 -14.76 -14.39 -10.50
N CYS A 102 -13.73 -13.88 -11.17
CA CYS A 102 -12.60 -13.22 -10.51
C CYS A 102 -13.12 -11.99 -9.73
N GLY A 103 -12.73 -11.88 -8.45
CA GLY A 103 -13.33 -10.93 -7.50
C GLY A 103 -14.57 -11.46 -6.76
N GLY A 104 -14.94 -12.73 -6.97
CA GLY A 104 -15.97 -13.41 -6.21
C GLY A 104 -15.52 -13.84 -4.81
N LYS A 105 -16.46 -14.42 -4.04
CA LYS A 105 -16.26 -14.85 -2.66
C LYS A 105 -15.05 -15.77 -2.44
N GLU A 106 -14.66 -16.55 -3.44
CA GLU A 106 -13.54 -17.51 -3.34
C GLU A 106 -12.19 -16.80 -3.15
N CYS A 107 -11.89 -15.76 -3.94
CA CYS A 107 -10.64 -15.01 -3.79
C CYS A 107 -10.58 -14.27 -2.43
N PHE A 108 -11.72 -13.81 -1.94
CA PHE A 108 -11.82 -13.14 -0.64
C PHE A 108 -11.62 -14.14 0.51
N ALA A 109 -12.35 -15.25 0.50
CA ALA A 109 -12.20 -16.30 1.51
C ALA A 109 -10.76 -16.83 1.56
N HIS A 110 -10.15 -17.07 0.41
CA HIS A 110 -8.76 -17.52 0.33
C HIS A 110 -7.76 -16.46 0.84
N ALA A 111 -8.03 -15.17 0.61
CA ALA A 111 -7.21 -14.09 1.17
C ALA A 111 -7.34 -14.01 2.69
N ASP A 112 -8.54 -14.22 3.23
CA ASP A 112 -8.79 -14.28 4.68
C ASP A 112 -8.03 -15.44 5.32
N GLU A 113 -8.12 -16.64 4.72
CA GLU A 113 -7.40 -17.84 5.16
C GLU A 113 -5.88 -17.66 5.15
N ILE A 114 -5.30 -17.02 4.14
CA ILE A 114 -3.85 -16.77 4.11
C ILE A 114 -3.42 -15.79 5.20
N THR A 115 -4.27 -14.81 5.52
CA THR A 115 -3.89 -13.66 6.35
C THR A 115 -4.04 -13.91 7.84
N ALA A 116 -5.12 -14.58 8.26
CA ALA A 116 -5.55 -14.63 9.65
C ALA A 116 -5.81 -16.06 10.15
N GLN A 117 -5.12 -17.04 9.57
CA GLN A 117 -5.22 -18.48 9.87
C GLN A 117 -5.03 -18.81 11.35
#